data_AF-A0A519VLF7-F1
#
_entry.id   AF-A0A519VLF7-F1
#
_cell.length_a   1.000
_cell.length_b   1.000
_cell.length_c   1.000
_cell.angle_alpha   90.00
_cell.angle_beta   90.00
_cell.angle_gamma   90.00
#
_symmetry.space_group_name_H-M   'P 1'
#
loop_
_entity.id
_entity.type
_entity.pdbx_description
1 polymer ?
#
loop_
_entity_poly.entity_id
_entity_poly.type
_entity_poly.pdbx_seq_one_letter_code
_entity_poly.pdbx_strand_id
1 'polypeptide(L)'
;EEVLAKVAPSYFEFAKSFFSSGNTMHCYHMFVADKQFLEGYCSWLFPILFELEKTIRVSPYPYQNRTIGFLSERLLNLYVYKNQIAIAEMPIVYFT
;
A
#
# COMPACT_ATOMS: atom_id res chain seq x y z
N GLU A 1 -2.25 11.68 2.91
CA GLU A 1 -2.47 11.69 4.36
C GLU A 1 -3.94 11.91 4.74
N GLU A 2 -4.60 12.92 4.18
CA GLU A 2 -6.01 13.26 4.48
C GLU A 2 -7.00 12.08 4.28
N VAL A 3 -6.86 11.32 3.19
CA VAL A 3 -7.72 10.15 2.94
C VAL A 3 -7.52 9.05 4.00
N LEU A 4 -6.30 8.84 4.48
CA LEU A 4 -6.03 7.85 5.54
C LEU A 4 -6.67 8.29 6.87
N ALA A 5 -6.60 9.58 7.22
CA ALA A 5 -7.26 10.10 8.40
C ALA A 5 -8.80 9.90 8.35
N LYS A 6 -9.39 10.01 7.16
CA LYS A 6 -10.84 9.84 6.95
C LYS A 6 -11.29 8.37 6.97
N VAL A 7 -10.60 7.50 6.22
CA VAL A 7 -11.06 6.12 5.94
C VAL A 7 -10.47 5.10 6.92
N ALA A 8 -9.25 5.33 7.39
CA ALA A 8 -8.51 4.41 8.25
C ALA A 8 -7.80 5.17 9.40
N PRO A 9 -8.55 5.85 10.30
CA PRO A 9 -7.97 6.71 11.33
C PRO A 9 -7.00 5.97 12.26
N SER A 10 -7.25 4.68 12.52
CA SER A 10 -6.35 3.84 13.34
C SER A 10 -4.97 3.60 12.70
N TYR A 11 -4.82 3.85 11.40
CA TYR A 11 -3.56 3.73 10.68
C TYR A 11 -2.84 5.08 10.54
N PHE A 12 -3.51 6.20 10.80
CA PHE A 12 -2.99 7.54 10.46
C PHE A 12 -1.70 7.90 11.20
N GLU A 13 -1.71 7.80 12.53
CA GLU A 13 -0.53 8.14 13.35
C GLU A 13 0.65 7.22 13.05
N PHE A 14 0.38 5.92 12.87
CA PHE A 14 1.41 4.96 12.48
C PHE A 14 1.93 5.23 11.07
N ALA A 15 1.08 5.62 10.13
CA ALA A 15 1.51 5.97 8.77
C ALA A 15 2.47 7.15 8.77
N LYS A 16 2.19 8.19 9.56
CA LYS A 16 3.07 9.36 9.69
C LYS A 16 4.46 8.98 10.18
N SER A 17 4.54 8.20 11.27
CA SER A 17 5.84 7.77 11.79
C SER A 17 6.53 6.80 10.85
N PHE A 18 5.80 5.85 10.27
CA PHE A 18 6.31 4.84 9.35
C PHE A 18 6.95 5.48 8.10
N PHE A 19 6.25 6.40 7.43
CA PHE A 19 6.77 7.04 6.23
C PHE A 19 7.86 8.09 6.50
N SER A 20 7.92 8.65 7.71
CA SER A 20 8.94 9.63 8.08
C SER A 20 10.24 9.00 8.57
N SER A 21 10.19 7.76 9.08
CA SER A 21 11.34 7.07 9.68
C SER A 21 11.87 5.88 8.87
N GLY A 22 11.05 5.31 7.98
CA GLY A 22 11.44 4.15 7.17
C GLY A 22 12.32 4.51 5.98
N ASN A 23 13.36 3.72 5.74
CA ASN A 23 14.21 3.79 4.54
C ASN A 23 14.16 2.52 3.68
N THR A 24 13.35 1.53 4.06
CA THR A 24 13.17 0.26 3.36
C THR A 24 11.70 0.04 3.02
N MET A 25 11.43 -0.58 1.88
CA MET A 25 10.08 -0.87 1.40
C MET A 25 10.08 -2.03 0.42
N HIS A 26 9.05 -2.88 0.47
CA HIS A 26 8.73 -3.84 -0.58
C HIS A 26 8.07 -3.10 -1.75
N CYS A 27 8.81 -2.88 -2.83
CA CYS A 27 8.38 -2.07 -3.98
C CYS A 27 7.60 -2.86 -5.05
N TYR A 28 6.96 -3.97 -4.68
CA TYR A 28 6.23 -4.83 -5.62
C TYR A 28 4.93 -5.32 -5.01
N HIS A 29 3.90 -5.48 -5.84
CA HIS A 29 2.72 -6.29 -5.51
C HIS A 29 2.93 -7.78 -5.77
N MET A 30 4.10 -8.29 -5.42
CA MET A 30 4.41 -9.72 -5.51
C MET A 30 4.48 -10.28 -4.11
N PHE A 31 3.49 -11.07 -3.74
CA PHE A 31 3.45 -11.77 -2.45
C PHE A 31 2.60 -13.04 -2.57
N VAL A 32 2.84 -13.97 -1.64
CA VAL A 32 1.99 -15.16 -1.45
C VAL A 32 1.49 -15.10 -0.01
N ALA A 33 0.18 -15.18 0.17
CA ALA A 33 -0.46 -15.10 1.47
C ALA A 33 -1.71 -15.98 1.51
N ASP A 34 -2.18 -16.28 2.72
CA ASP A 34 -3.44 -16.98 2.90
C ASP A 34 -4.65 -16.11 2.49
N LYS A 35 -5.80 -16.77 2.37
CA LYS A 35 -7.05 -16.12 1.97
C LYS A 35 -7.49 -15.05 2.97
N GLN A 36 -7.30 -15.27 4.26
CA GLN A 36 -7.74 -14.35 5.30
C GLN A 36 -6.96 -13.03 5.25
N PHE A 37 -5.65 -13.11 5.00
CA PHE A 37 -4.80 -11.96 4.75
C PHE A 37 -5.30 -11.19 3.53
N LEU A 38 -5.53 -11.86 2.40
CA LEU A 38 -5.97 -11.22 1.16
C LEU A 38 -7.32 -10.50 1.34
N GLU A 39 -8.29 -11.17 1.98
CA GLU A 39 -9.61 -10.57 2.25
C GLU A 39 -9.51 -9.36 3.17
N GLY A 40 -8.73 -9.44 4.25
CA GLY A 40 -8.51 -8.33 5.17
C GLY A 40 -7.79 -7.16 4.51
N TYR A 41 -6.71 -7.45 3.77
CA TYR A 41 -5.93 -6.44 3.06
C TYR A 41 -6.77 -5.72 2.00
N CYS A 42 -7.49 -6.45 1.14
CA CYS A 42 -8.33 -5.87 0.11
C CYS A 42 -9.48 -5.04 0.71
N SER A 43 -10.12 -5.54 1.76
CA SER A 43 -11.21 -4.83 2.45
C SER A 43 -10.74 -3.51 3.07
N TRP A 44 -9.48 -3.45 3.51
CA TRP A 44 -8.86 -2.21 3.99
C TRP A 44 -8.36 -1.30 2.86
N LEU A 45 -7.72 -1.87 1.83
CA LEU A 45 -7.05 -1.14 0.76
C LEU A 45 -8.03 -0.43 -0.18
N PHE A 46 -9.02 -1.14 -0.71
CA PHE A 46 -9.86 -0.60 -1.78
C PHE A 46 -10.67 0.65 -1.38
N PRO A 47 -11.27 0.74 -0.19
CA PRO A 47 -11.92 1.97 0.26
C PRO A 47 -10.98 3.19 0.25
N ILE A 48 -9.71 3.00 0.64
CA ILE A 48 -8.69 4.06 0.62
C ILE A 48 -8.38 4.45 -0.83
N LEU A 49 -8.21 3.48 -1.74
CA LEU A 49 -7.93 3.74 -3.15
C LEU A 49 -9.08 4.46 -3.85
N PHE A 50 -10.34 4.08 -3.59
CA PHE A 50 -11.51 4.73 -4.18
C PHE A 50 -11.69 6.17 -3.70
N GLU A 51 -11.38 6.47 -2.44
CA GLU A 51 -11.39 7.85 -1.96
C GLU A 51 -10.20 8.65 -2.52
N LEU A 52 -9.03 8.04 -2.69
CA LEU A 52 -7.88 8.68 -3.34
C LEU A 52 -8.16 9.01 -4.82
N GLU A 53 -8.79 8.10 -5.56
CA GLU A 53 -9.13 8.30 -6.97
C GLU A 53 -9.98 9.57 -7.20
N LYS A 54 -10.87 9.90 -6.26
CA LYS A 54 -11.70 11.13 -6.33
C LYS A 54 -10.89 12.43 -6.19
N THR A 55 -9.70 12.36 -5.60
CA THR A 55 -8.87 13.53 -5.27
C THR A 55 -7.65 13.67 -6.17
N ILE A 56 -7.17 12.57 -6.73
CA ILE A 56 -5.98 12.55 -7.59
C ILE A 56 -6.37 13.00 -8.99
N ARG A 57 -5.77 14.10 -9.45
CA ARG A 57 -5.82 14.47 -10.86
C ARG A 57 -4.87 13.57 -11.65
N VAL A 58 -5.42 12.69 -12.49
CA VAL A 58 -4.65 11.81 -13.35
C VAL A 58 -3.86 12.67 -14.36
N SER A 59 -2.56 12.42 -14.43
CA SER A 59 -1.67 13.08 -15.38
C SER A 59 -1.99 12.66 -16.82
N PRO A 60 -1.67 13.43 -17.86
CA PRO A 60 -1.76 12.93 -19.23
C PRO A 60 -0.61 11.96 -19.59
N TYR A 61 0.44 11.88 -18.76
CA TYR A 61 1.60 11.05 -19.04
C TYR A 61 1.35 9.57 -18.70
N PRO A 62 1.53 8.63 -19.65
CA PRO A 62 1.20 7.20 -19.47
C PRO A 62 1.83 6.53 -18.24
N TYR A 63 3.03 6.96 -17.84
CA TYR A 63 3.69 6.44 -16.64
C TYR A 63 3.01 6.94 -15.36
N GLN A 64 2.70 8.23 -15.30
CA GLN A 64 2.09 8.87 -14.13
C GLN A 64 0.61 8.47 -13.95
N ASN A 65 0.00 7.86 -14.95
CA ASN A 65 -1.34 7.24 -14.82
C ASN A 65 -1.38 6.09 -13.82
N ARG A 66 -0.22 5.53 -13.45
CA ARG A 66 -0.12 4.43 -12.47
C ARG A 66 0.08 4.91 -11.04
N THR A 67 -0.12 6.20 -10.76
CA THR A 67 0.08 6.79 -9.43
C THR A 67 -0.70 6.03 -8.34
N ILE A 68 -1.93 5.61 -8.63
CA ILE A 68 -2.74 4.80 -7.69
C ILE A 68 -2.09 3.44 -7.40
N GLY A 69 -1.52 2.79 -8.43
CA GLY A 69 -0.74 1.55 -8.28
C GLY A 69 0.47 1.77 -7.36
N PHE A 70 1.28 2.79 -7.63
CA PHE A 70 2.44 3.12 -6.79
C PHE A 70 2.06 3.47 -5.35
N LEU A 71 0.88 4.03 -5.11
CA LEU A 71 0.36 4.28 -3.77
C LEU A 71 -0.03 2.97 -3.08
N SER A 72 -0.68 2.05 -3.80
CA SER A 72 -1.06 0.76 -3.23
C SER A 72 0.14 -0.09 -2.80
N GLU A 73 1.31 0.03 -3.45
CA GLU A 73 2.55 -0.63 -3.01
C GLU A 73 3.01 -0.10 -1.63
N ARG A 74 2.96 1.22 -1.44
CA ARG A 74 3.27 1.84 -0.14
C ARG A 74 2.27 1.42 0.94
N LEU A 75 1.00 1.31 0.57
CA LEU A 75 -0.07 0.89 1.48
C LEU A 75 0.04 -0.59 1.87
N LEU A 76 0.56 -1.46 0.98
CA LEU A 76 0.87 -2.86 1.33
C LEU A 76 1.85 -2.92 2.51
N ASN A 77 2.95 -2.18 2.41
CA ASN A 77 3.95 -2.12 3.48
C ASN A 77 3.34 -1.62 4.78
N LEU A 78 2.62 -0.50 4.73
CA LEU A 78 1.93 0.06 5.88
C LEU A 78 1.02 -0.98 6.56
N TYR A 79 0.24 -1.71 5.78
CA TYR A 79 -0.66 -2.75 6.29
C TYR A 79 0.10 -3.88 6.98
N VAL A 80 1.12 -4.43 6.34
CA VAL A 80 1.92 -5.53 6.86
C VAL A 80 2.59 -5.15 8.19
N TYR A 81 3.27 -3.99 8.25
CA TYR A 81 3.96 -3.55 9.45
C TYR A 81 3.01 -3.13 10.57
N LYS A 82 1.90 -2.44 10.25
CA LYS A 82 0.94 -2.00 11.28
C LYS A 82 0.26 -3.17 11.98
N ASN A 83 -0.01 -4.24 11.25
CA ASN A 83 -0.65 -5.45 11.75
C ASN A 83 0.34 -6.51 12.23
N GLN A 84 1.66 -6.22 12.19
CA GLN A 84 2.71 -7.13 12.64
C GLN A 84 2.62 -8.52 11.98
N ILE A 85 2.30 -8.53 10.68
CA ILE A 85 2.21 -9.76 9.90
C ILE A 85 3.60 -10.35 9.74
N ALA A 86 3.74 -11.67 9.93
CA ALA A 86 5.01 -12.37 9.72
C ALA A 86 5.39 -12.35 8.23
N ILE A 87 6.66 -12.03 7.93
CA ILE A 87 7.18 -11.88 6.57
C ILE A 87 8.30 -12.89 6.34
N ALA A 88 8.27 -13.55 5.19
CA ALA A 88 9.42 -14.28 4.65
C ALA A 88 9.73 -13.71 3.26
N GLU A 89 10.98 -13.32 3.03
CA GLU A 89 11.43 -12.75 1.77
C GLU A 89 12.01 -13.83 0.86
N MET A 90 11.73 -13.74 -0.44
CA MET A 90 12.27 -14.63 -1.48
C MET A 90 12.95 -13.80 -2.57
N PRO A 91 14.03 -14.32 -3.19
CA PRO A 91 14.70 -13.62 -4.28
C PRO A 91 13.77 -13.46 -5.47
N ILE A 92 13.75 -12.27 -6.05
CA ILE A 92 13.05 -12.00 -7.30
C ILE A 92 13.90 -12.51 -8.46
N VAL A 93 13.34 -13.38 -9.28
CA VAL A 93 14.01 -13.94 -10.46
C VAL A 93 13.52 -13.23 -11.71
N TYR A 94 14.46 -12.70 -12.50
CA TYR A 94 14.18 -12.10 -13.80
C TYR A 94 14.60 -13.07 -14.90
N PHE A 95 13.67 -13.41 -15.80
CA PHE A 95 13.95 -14.21 -17.00
C PHE A 95 14.04 -13.26 -18.19
N THR A 96 15.21 -13.23 -18.83
CA THR A 96 15.45 -12.57 -20.13
C THR A 96 15.15 -13.49 -21.29
#